data_AF-A0A1Y4ALC6-F1
#
_entry.id   AF-A0A1Y4ALC6-F1
#
_cell.length_a   1.000
_cell.length_b   1.000
_cell.length_c   1.000
_cell.angle_alpha   90.00
_cell.angle_beta   90.00
_cell.angle_gamma   90.00
#
_symmetry.space_group_name_H-M   'P 1'
#
loop_
_entity.id
_entity.type
_entity.pdbx_description
1 polymer ?
#
loop_
_entity_poly.entity_id
_entity_poly.type
_entity_poly.pdbx_seq_one_letter_code
_entity_poly.pdbx_strand_id
1 'polypeptide(L)'
;MKKLFYLAFAALAFAGCSDSNDEEVPGAKTTVIDFEGANLGAEGYIWGKPQARLLTDDDAESETFGAGSLFFYDALYTEDDASIFTFYTDYAGLDWNTDTWNGFVISNHTDMTTPGYVNDKSVYATSGADGSSQFAVAYYGAWTGAPYGIPLVRFATAVRPKSIAVANTAYFYLYYTKEATSVADVKGVITGYNGETKSGEVKFVMADKASGTVQSGWETLDLSSLGTVTSMTFTVESEDTMCPYYFAIDNLAYEK
;
A
#
# COMPACT_ATOMS: atom_id res chain seq x y z
N MET A 1 -16.92 87.79 10.69
CA MET A 1 -18.16 87.11 11.12
C MET A 1 -18.22 85.76 10.40
N LYS A 2 -18.23 84.64 11.16
CA LYS A 2 -18.90 83.33 10.89
C LYS A 2 -18.77 82.74 9.46
N LYS A 3 -18.23 81.54 9.18
CA LYS A 3 -18.26 80.23 9.89
C LYS A 3 -17.21 79.26 9.30
N LEU A 4 -16.78 78.35 10.16
CA LEU A 4 -16.05 77.08 9.97
C LEU A 4 -16.69 76.13 8.93
N PHE A 5 -15.90 75.28 8.26
CA PHE A 5 -16.14 73.83 8.18
C PHE A 5 -14.90 73.06 7.71
N TYR A 6 -14.67 71.88 8.32
CA TYR A 6 -13.51 71.00 8.26
C TYR A 6 -13.48 70.07 7.04
N LEU A 7 -12.28 69.63 6.63
CA LEU A 7 -12.06 68.33 6.01
C LEU A 7 -10.68 67.78 6.43
N ALA A 8 -10.68 66.57 6.99
CA ALA A 8 -9.51 65.74 7.26
C ALA A 8 -9.35 64.71 6.14
N PHE A 9 -8.12 64.43 5.72
CA PHE A 9 -7.77 63.30 4.86
C PHE A 9 -6.64 62.51 5.51
N ALA A 10 -6.90 61.21 5.65
CA ALA A 10 -6.03 60.21 6.25
C ALA A 10 -4.91 59.78 5.27
N ALA A 11 -3.73 59.53 5.80
CA ALA A 11 -2.59 58.97 5.08
C ALA A 11 -2.67 57.44 5.03
N LEU A 12 -2.45 56.89 3.83
CA LEU A 12 -2.32 55.47 3.54
C LEU A 12 -0.97 54.94 4.05
N ALA A 13 -0.99 53.79 4.73
CA ALA A 13 0.18 52.95 4.93
C ALA A 13 -0.14 51.55 4.39
N PHE A 14 0.67 51.10 3.41
CA PHE A 14 0.68 49.72 2.93
C PHE A 14 1.37 48.83 3.98
N ALA A 15 0.68 47.78 4.41
CA ALA A 15 1.28 46.64 5.10
C ALA A 15 1.14 45.42 4.20
N GLY A 16 2.25 44.80 3.83
CA GLY A 16 2.29 43.52 3.15
C GLY A 16 2.09 42.39 4.14
N CYS A 17 1.28 41.39 3.77
CA CYS A 17 1.24 40.09 4.42
C CYS A 17 1.44 39.01 3.36
N SER A 18 2.42 38.16 3.62
CA SER A 18 2.66 36.89 2.94
C SER A 18 1.59 35.89 3.38
N ASP A 19 0.71 35.49 2.46
CA ASP A 19 -0.21 34.38 2.72
C ASP A 19 0.49 33.05 2.45
N SER A 20 1.08 32.49 3.51
CA SER A 20 1.20 31.04 3.67
C SER A 20 0.04 30.60 4.56
N ASN A 21 -1.09 30.27 3.95
CA ASN A 21 -2.23 29.69 4.65
C ASN A 21 -2.24 28.17 4.40
N ASP A 22 -1.44 27.45 5.18
CA ASP A 22 -1.80 26.09 5.59
C ASP A 22 -2.91 26.23 6.65
N GLU A 23 -4.14 26.47 6.19
CA GLU A 23 -5.30 26.40 7.09
C GLU A 23 -5.61 24.91 7.34
N GLU A 24 -5.19 24.41 8.50
CA GLU A 24 -5.80 23.22 9.10
C GLU A 24 -7.30 23.47 9.22
N VAL A 25 -8.10 22.74 8.43
CA VAL A 25 -9.57 22.79 8.51
C VAL A 25 -9.99 22.05 9.79
N PRO A 26 -10.53 22.75 10.82
CA PRO A 26 -10.94 22.08 12.05
C PRO A 26 -12.17 21.22 11.75
N GLY A 27 -12.02 19.88 11.81
CA GLY A 27 -13.12 18.93 11.67
C GLY A 27 -13.01 17.91 10.53
N ALA A 28 -11.87 17.81 9.83
CA ALA A 28 -11.64 16.67 8.93
C ALA A 28 -11.66 15.36 9.74
N LYS A 29 -12.69 14.53 9.53
CA LYS A 29 -12.80 13.22 10.17
C LYS A 29 -11.72 12.32 9.55
N THR A 30 -10.75 11.90 10.37
CA THR A 30 -9.81 10.85 9.98
C THR A 30 -10.55 9.51 9.95
N THR A 31 -10.42 8.80 8.83
CA THR A 31 -10.84 7.41 8.67
C THR A 31 -9.58 6.54 8.73
N VAL A 32 -9.69 5.36 9.34
CA VAL A 32 -8.59 4.38 9.44
C VAL A 32 -9.09 3.06 8.88
N ILE A 33 -8.32 2.47 7.97
CA ILE A 33 -8.52 1.11 7.46
C ILE A 33 -7.61 0.19 8.26
N ASP A 34 -8.19 -0.63 9.13
CA ASP A 34 -7.48 -1.55 10.04
C ASP A 34 -7.69 -3.03 9.69
N PHE A 35 -8.52 -3.32 8.67
CA PHE A 35 -8.81 -4.67 8.19
C PHE A 35 -9.52 -5.60 9.18
N GLU A 36 -9.92 -5.11 10.36
CA GLU A 36 -10.50 -5.93 11.42
C GLU A 36 -11.88 -6.49 11.04
N GLY A 37 -12.53 -5.87 10.05
CA GLY A 37 -13.79 -6.33 9.47
C GLY A 37 -13.67 -7.54 8.53
N ALA A 38 -12.44 -7.96 8.17
CA ALA A 38 -12.25 -9.08 7.24
C ALA A 38 -12.66 -10.43 7.87
N ASN A 39 -13.29 -11.28 7.05
CA ASN A 39 -13.65 -12.65 7.43
C ASN A 39 -12.63 -13.63 6.83
N LEU A 40 -11.62 -14.00 7.62
CA LEU A 40 -10.48 -14.81 7.15
C LEU A 40 -10.77 -16.30 6.98
N GLY A 41 -11.90 -16.78 7.50
CA GLY A 41 -12.20 -18.22 7.52
C GLY A 41 -11.15 -19.03 8.30
N ALA A 42 -11.10 -20.34 8.02
CA ALA A 42 -10.23 -21.27 8.76
C ALA A 42 -8.75 -21.16 8.41
N GLU A 43 -8.44 -20.65 7.20
CA GLU A 43 -7.06 -20.51 6.73
C GLU A 43 -6.34 -19.32 7.37
N GLY A 44 -7.07 -18.36 7.96
CA GLY A 44 -6.46 -17.16 8.55
C GLY A 44 -5.99 -16.13 7.51
N TYR A 45 -6.45 -16.23 6.27
CA TYR A 45 -6.28 -15.20 5.26
C TYR A 45 -7.37 -15.26 4.18
N ILE A 46 -7.60 -14.13 3.50
CA ILE A 46 -8.34 -14.05 2.24
C ILE A 46 -7.42 -13.59 1.11
N TRP A 47 -7.66 -14.13 -0.08
CA TRP A 47 -6.90 -13.89 -1.32
C TRP A 47 -7.82 -14.13 -2.52
N GLY A 48 -7.35 -13.90 -3.75
CA GLY A 48 -8.18 -13.91 -4.96
C GLY A 48 -8.64 -15.28 -5.49
N LYS A 49 -8.07 -16.40 -4.98
CA LYS A 49 -8.35 -17.74 -5.52
C LYS A 49 -9.84 -18.12 -5.47
N PRO A 50 -10.56 -17.96 -4.34
CA PRO A 50 -11.97 -18.34 -4.26
C PRO A 50 -12.90 -17.52 -5.16
N GLN A 51 -12.48 -16.34 -5.60
CA GLN A 51 -13.23 -15.46 -6.50
C GLN A 51 -12.88 -15.64 -7.98
N ALA A 52 -11.89 -16.48 -8.28
CA ALA A 52 -11.38 -16.64 -9.63
C ALA A 52 -12.38 -17.29 -10.59
N ARG A 53 -12.40 -16.78 -11.83
CA ARG A 53 -13.18 -17.33 -12.94
C ARG A 53 -12.26 -18.04 -13.93
N LEU A 54 -12.82 -18.97 -14.70
CA LEU A 54 -12.09 -19.57 -15.80
C LEU A 54 -11.91 -18.55 -16.94
N LEU A 55 -10.70 -18.43 -17.46
CA LEU A 55 -10.39 -17.70 -18.68
C LEU A 55 -10.79 -18.52 -19.92
N THR A 56 -11.30 -17.84 -20.93
CA THR A 56 -11.71 -18.37 -22.23
C THR A 56 -10.91 -17.70 -23.34
N ASP A 57 -10.89 -18.28 -24.54
CA ASP A 57 -10.15 -17.69 -25.69
C ASP A 57 -10.62 -16.27 -26.07
N ASP A 58 -11.83 -15.87 -25.64
CA ASP A 58 -12.38 -14.52 -25.89
C ASP A 58 -11.94 -13.48 -24.84
N ASP A 59 -11.31 -13.90 -23.74
CA ASP A 59 -10.80 -13.00 -22.71
C ASP A 59 -9.45 -12.39 -23.11
N ALA A 60 -9.30 -11.07 -22.96
CA ALA A 60 -8.05 -10.38 -23.27
C ALA A 60 -6.88 -10.89 -22.41
N GLU A 61 -7.17 -11.27 -21.16
CA GLU A 61 -6.19 -11.80 -20.22
C GLU A 61 -5.64 -13.17 -20.62
N SER A 62 -6.35 -13.93 -21.46
CA SER A 62 -5.92 -15.25 -21.93
C SER A 62 -4.64 -15.21 -22.74
N GLU A 63 -4.33 -14.10 -23.41
CA GLU A 63 -3.06 -13.92 -24.13
C GLU A 63 -1.85 -13.96 -23.18
N THR A 64 -2.03 -13.52 -21.93
CA THR A 64 -0.96 -13.44 -20.93
C THR A 64 -0.98 -14.62 -19.97
N PHE A 65 -2.17 -15.04 -19.54
CA PHE A 65 -2.32 -16.02 -18.46
C PHE A 65 -2.82 -17.39 -18.94
N GLY A 66 -3.13 -17.53 -20.23
CA GLY A 66 -3.60 -18.77 -20.86
C GLY A 66 -5.10 -18.99 -20.68
N ALA A 67 -5.80 -19.24 -21.79
CA ALA A 67 -7.18 -19.71 -21.75
C ALA A 67 -7.24 -21.07 -21.02
N GLY A 68 -8.22 -21.23 -20.13
CA GLY A 68 -8.34 -22.39 -19.24
C GLY A 68 -7.69 -22.20 -17.87
N SER A 69 -6.96 -21.10 -17.61
CA SER A 69 -6.51 -20.73 -16.26
C SER A 69 -7.66 -20.17 -15.43
N LEU A 70 -7.64 -20.40 -14.12
CA LEU A 70 -8.41 -19.57 -13.20
C LEU A 70 -7.75 -18.20 -13.09
N PHE A 71 -8.54 -17.13 -13.06
CA PHE A 71 -8.06 -15.75 -13.01
C PHE A 71 -8.96 -14.87 -12.14
N PHE A 72 -8.35 -13.98 -11.36
CA PHE A 72 -9.02 -12.91 -10.64
C PHE A 72 -8.15 -11.65 -10.62
N TYR A 73 -8.75 -10.50 -10.89
CA TYR A 73 -8.12 -9.20 -10.65
C TYR A 73 -9.19 -8.15 -10.34
N ASP A 74 -9.45 -7.91 -9.05
CA ASP A 74 -10.41 -6.92 -8.58
C ASP A 74 -10.18 -6.60 -7.08
N ALA A 75 -11.04 -5.78 -6.49
CA ALA A 75 -11.09 -5.52 -5.06
C ALA A 75 -11.36 -6.81 -4.28
N LEU A 76 -10.41 -7.20 -3.44
CA LEU A 76 -10.51 -8.31 -2.50
C LEU A 76 -11.30 -7.92 -1.24
N TYR A 77 -11.06 -6.71 -0.77
CA TYR A 77 -11.60 -6.17 0.47
C TYR A 77 -11.93 -4.69 0.27
N THR A 78 -13.03 -4.23 0.88
CA THR A 78 -13.41 -2.81 0.88
C THR A 78 -13.85 -2.43 2.28
N GLU A 79 -13.29 -1.34 2.77
CA GLU A 79 -13.59 -0.74 4.06
C GLU A 79 -13.64 0.77 3.88
N ASP A 80 -14.74 1.37 4.32
CA ASP A 80 -15.10 2.76 4.00
C ASP A 80 -14.92 3.07 2.50
N ASP A 81 -14.08 4.05 2.14
CA ASP A 81 -13.82 4.41 0.75
C ASP A 81 -12.69 3.61 0.10
N ALA A 82 -11.94 2.80 0.84
CA ALA A 82 -10.76 2.12 0.33
C ALA A 82 -11.10 0.71 -0.18
N SER A 83 -10.78 0.45 -1.45
CA SER A 83 -10.81 -0.87 -2.06
C SER A 83 -9.40 -1.39 -2.28
N ILE A 84 -9.14 -2.58 -1.75
CA ILE A 84 -7.84 -3.24 -1.69
C ILE A 84 -7.79 -4.32 -2.76
N PHE A 85 -6.95 -4.15 -3.78
CA PHE A 85 -6.94 -5.03 -4.96
C PHE A 85 -6.00 -6.22 -4.79
N THR A 86 -6.41 -7.36 -5.33
CA THR A 86 -5.60 -8.57 -5.43
C THR A 86 -5.61 -9.09 -6.85
N PHE A 87 -4.60 -9.89 -7.17
CA PHE A 87 -4.52 -10.68 -8.38
C PHE A 87 -4.38 -12.15 -8.00
N TYR A 88 -4.98 -13.03 -8.80
CA TYR A 88 -4.73 -14.47 -8.73
C TYR A 88 -4.77 -15.10 -10.13
N THR A 89 -3.89 -16.07 -10.36
CA THR A 89 -4.02 -17.05 -11.45
C THR A 89 -3.39 -18.39 -11.07
N ASP A 90 -3.85 -19.48 -11.66
CA ASP A 90 -3.22 -20.80 -11.54
C ASP A 90 -2.33 -21.19 -12.74
N TYR A 91 -2.32 -20.38 -13.80
CA TYR A 91 -1.59 -20.64 -15.05
C TYR A 91 -1.87 -22.03 -15.66
N ALA A 92 -3.02 -22.64 -15.39
CA ALA A 92 -3.35 -23.97 -15.92
C ALA A 92 -3.45 -23.97 -17.45
N GLY A 93 -3.92 -22.87 -18.05
CA GLY A 93 -3.96 -22.66 -19.50
C GLY A 93 -2.61 -22.56 -20.19
N LEU A 94 -1.51 -22.47 -19.43
CA LEU A 94 -0.13 -22.51 -19.91
C LEU A 94 0.63 -23.77 -19.46
N ASP A 95 -0.10 -24.77 -18.93
CA ASP A 95 0.43 -26.02 -18.36
C ASP A 95 1.37 -25.84 -17.14
N TRP A 96 1.43 -24.65 -16.52
CA TRP A 96 2.28 -24.41 -15.35
C TRP A 96 1.64 -24.87 -14.04
N ASN A 97 0.30 -24.81 -13.94
CA ASN A 97 -0.49 -25.31 -12.80
C ASN A 97 0.06 -24.86 -11.43
N THR A 98 0.30 -23.55 -11.28
CA THR A 98 0.88 -22.94 -10.08
C THR A 98 0.01 -21.77 -9.61
N ASP A 99 -0.54 -21.91 -8.40
CA ASP A 99 -1.24 -20.83 -7.71
C ASP A 99 -0.31 -19.63 -7.51
N THR A 100 -0.61 -18.53 -8.17
CA THR A 100 0.14 -17.28 -8.10
C THR A 100 -0.80 -16.17 -7.68
N TRP A 101 -0.41 -15.38 -6.69
CA TRP A 101 -1.10 -14.15 -6.33
C TRP A 101 -0.14 -12.98 -6.45
N ASN A 102 -0.69 -11.77 -6.61
CA ASN A 102 0.03 -10.51 -6.50
C ASN A 102 -0.92 -9.49 -5.86
N GLY A 103 -0.43 -8.30 -5.57
CA GLY A 103 -1.22 -7.27 -4.94
C GLY A 103 -1.38 -7.55 -3.46
N PHE A 104 -2.59 -7.50 -2.92
CA PHE A 104 -2.83 -7.68 -1.50
C PHE A 104 -3.53 -8.98 -1.15
N VAL A 105 -3.23 -9.49 0.04
CA VAL A 105 -4.06 -10.44 0.80
C VAL A 105 -4.33 -9.85 2.18
N ILE A 106 -5.43 -10.23 2.82
CA ILE A 106 -5.66 -9.89 4.24
C ILE A 106 -5.36 -11.14 5.06
N SER A 107 -4.55 -11.01 6.11
CA SER A 107 -3.98 -12.13 6.86
C SER A 107 -3.93 -11.84 8.35
N ASN A 108 -3.97 -12.89 9.18
CA ASN A 108 -3.62 -12.83 10.60
C ASN A 108 -2.38 -13.67 10.95
N HIS A 109 -1.60 -14.10 9.95
CA HIS A 109 -0.48 -15.01 10.17
C HIS A 109 0.73 -14.29 10.77
N THR A 110 1.29 -14.85 11.84
CA THR A 110 2.42 -14.25 12.57
C THR A 110 3.57 -15.24 12.75
N ASP A 111 3.75 -16.18 11.82
CA ASP A 111 4.86 -17.13 11.88
C ASP A 111 6.17 -16.43 11.53
N MET A 112 6.93 -16.04 12.55
CA MET A 112 8.25 -15.40 12.41
C MET A 112 9.41 -16.39 12.27
N THR A 113 9.15 -17.68 12.08
CA THR A 113 10.18 -18.73 12.20
C THR A 113 10.48 -19.45 10.88
N THR A 114 9.45 -19.74 10.08
CA THR A 114 9.54 -20.53 8.85
C THR A 114 10.04 -19.69 7.67
N PRO A 115 11.22 -19.97 7.10
CA PRO A 115 11.70 -19.26 5.93
C PRO A 115 11.04 -19.77 4.63
N GLY A 116 11.17 -18.99 3.55
CA GLY A 116 10.71 -19.38 2.22
C GLY A 116 9.29 -18.92 1.84
N TYR A 117 8.96 -19.08 0.56
CA TYR A 117 7.74 -18.57 -0.07
C TYR A 117 6.43 -19.18 0.47
N VAL A 118 6.49 -20.29 1.20
CA VAL A 118 5.31 -20.87 1.84
C VAL A 118 4.82 -20.06 3.04
N ASN A 119 5.64 -19.12 3.53
CA ASN A 119 5.33 -18.21 4.63
C ASN A 119 5.14 -16.76 4.13
N ASP A 120 4.64 -16.63 2.91
CA ASP A 120 4.44 -15.37 2.17
C ASP A 120 3.30 -14.49 2.71
N LYS A 121 2.49 -15.00 3.64
CA LYS A 121 1.33 -14.30 4.24
C LYS A 121 1.54 -13.90 5.69
N SER A 122 2.71 -14.19 6.26
CA SER A 122 3.04 -13.83 7.64
C SER A 122 3.77 -12.51 7.73
N VAL A 123 3.40 -11.67 8.70
CA VAL A 123 4.21 -10.52 9.12
C VAL A 123 5.37 -10.99 10.01
N TYR A 124 6.53 -10.33 9.95
CA TYR A 124 7.59 -10.53 10.94
C TYR A 124 7.30 -9.71 12.22
N ALA A 125 6.17 -10.01 12.87
CA ALA A 125 5.71 -9.41 14.11
C ALA A 125 4.79 -10.40 14.87
N THR A 126 4.48 -10.11 16.14
CA THR A 126 3.60 -10.97 16.96
C THR A 126 2.11 -10.70 16.79
N SER A 127 1.75 -9.67 16.03
CA SER A 127 0.39 -9.19 15.75
C SER A 127 0.44 -8.21 14.59
N GLY A 128 -0.73 -7.71 14.15
CA GLY A 128 -0.78 -6.50 13.35
C GLY A 128 -0.38 -5.24 14.15
N ALA A 129 -0.42 -4.08 13.50
CA ALA A 129 0.02 -2.82 14.08
C ALA A 129 -0.87 -2.44 15.27
N ASP A 130 -0.25 -1.87 16.31
CA ASP A 130 -0.95 -1.50 17.55
C ASP A 130 -1.74 -2.65 18.22
N GLY A 131 -1.39 -3.91 17.90
CA GLY A 131 -2.05 -5.09 18.44
C GLY A 131 -3.33 -5.50 17.71
N SER A 132 -3.58 -4.98 16.51
CA SER A 132 -4.64 -5.46 15.62
C SER A 132 -4.50 -6.96 15.35
N SER A 133 -5.63 -7.60 15.07
CA SER A 133 -5.70 -9.04 14.85
C SER A 133 -5.40 -9.41 13.39
N GLN A 134 -5.52 -8.44 12.47
CA GLN A 134 -5.43 -8.64 11.04
C GLN A 134 -4.66 -7.48 10.40
N PHE A 135 -4.11 -7.73 9.22
CA PHE A 135 -3.37 -6.75 8.43
C PHE A 135 -3.38 -7.18 6.96
N ALA A 136 -2.94 -6.30 6.06
CA ALA A 136 -2.76 -6.66 4.66
C ALA A 136 -1.30 -6.99 4.35
N VAL A 137 -1.06 -8.05 3.58
CA VAL A 137 0.27 -8.36 3.01
C VAL A 137 0.27 -7.97 1.53
N ALA A 138 1.22 -7.12 1.16
CA ALA A 138 1.50 -6.73 -0.21
C ALA A 138 2.55 -7.66 -0.82
N TYR A 139 2.30 -8.10 -2.05
CA TYR A 139 3.28 -8.71 -2.92
C TYR A 139 3.39 -7.92 -4.24
N TYR A 140 4.56 -7.31 -4.45
CA TYR A 140 4.90 -6.66 -5.71
C TYR A 140 5.50 -7.68 -6.69
N GLY A 141 4.66 -8.22 -7.57
CA GLY A 141 5.03 -9.10 -8.67
C GLY A 141 5.68 -8.37 -9.83
N ALA A 142 6.93 -7.91 -9.67
CA ALA A 142 7.65 -7.19 -10.72
C ALA A 142 7.68 -7.92 -12.07
N TRP A 143 7.72 -9.26 -12.04
CA TRP A 143 7.69 -10.12 -13.23
C TRP A 143 6.32 -10.22 -13.89
N THR A 144 5.24 -10.14 -13.11
CA THR A 144 3.87 -10.07 -13.65
C THR A 144 3.62 -8.73 -14.33
N GLY A 145 4.23 -7.65 -13.83
CA GLY A 145 4.16 -6.32 -14.44
C GLY A 145 2.81 -5.63 -14.25
N ALA A 146 2.70 -4.39 -14.73
CA ALA A 146 1.48 -3.60 -14.59
C ALA A 146 0.35 -4.14 -15.51
N PRO A 147 -0.92 -4.09 -15.08
CA PRO A 147 -1.38 -3.64 -13.76
C PRO A 147 -1.37 -4.76 -12.70
N TYR A 148 -1.26 -6.03 -13.12
CA TYR A 148 -1.56 -7.21 -12.30
C TYR A 148 -0.55 -7.49 -11.17
N GLY A 149 0.71 -7.11 -11.35
CA GLY A 149 1.79 -7.29 -10.39
C GLY A 149 1.94 -6.17 -9.37
N ILE A 150 1.17 -5.07 -9.49
CA ILE A 150 1.33 -3.88 -8.64
C ILE A 150 0.22 -3.85 -7.58
N PRO A 151 0.52 -4.01 -6.27
CA PRO A 151 -0.46 -3.79 -5.23
C PRO A 151 -1.06 -2.39 -5.30
N LEU A 152 -2.38 -2.36 -5.21
CA LEU A 152 -3.20 -1.20 -5.51
C LEU A 152 -4.27 -1.02 -4.45
N VAL A 153 -4.35 0.21 -3.93
CA VAL A 153 -5.49 0.70 -3.17
C VAL A 153 -6.18 1.76 -4.00
N ARG A 154 -7.49 1.63 -4.21
CA ARG A 154 -8.33 2.66 -4.85
C ARG A 154 -9.27 3.27 -3.83
N PHE A 155 -9.49 4.57 -3.94
CA PHE A 155 -10.47 5.27 -3.12
C PHE A 155 -11.71 5.63 -3.95
N ALA A 156 -12.90 5.44 -3.37
CA ALA A 156 -14.18 5.79 -4.00
C ALA A 156 -14.31 7.29 -4.30
N THR A 157 -13.67 8.13 -3.47
CA THR A 157 -13.54 9.57 -3.66
C THR A 157 -12.09 9.99 -3.39
N ALA A 158 -11.69 11.17 -3.86
CA ALA A 158 -10.35 11.68 -3.58
C ALA A 158 -10.16 11.92 -2.07
N VAL A 159 -9.02 11.48 -1.53
CA VAL A 159 -8.67 11.57 -0.11
C VAL A 159 -7.26 12.17 0.07
N ARG A 160 -6.93 12.59 1.29
CA ARG A 160 -5.59 12.99 1.73
C ARG A 160 -5.05 11.91 2.68
N PRO A 161 -4.19 10.99 2.22
CA PRO A 161 -3.53 10.03 3.10
C PRO A 161 -2.72 10.72 4.19
N LYS A 162 -2.74 10.17 5.41
CA LYS A 162 -2.09 10.75 6.59
C LYS A 162 -1.01 9.85 7.13
N SER A 163 -1.32 8.58 7.35
CA SER A 163 -0.35 7.63 7.85
C SER A 163 -0.67 6.21 7.42
N ILE A 164 0.32 5.35 7.51
CA ILE A 164 0.19 3.91 7.33
C ILE A 164 1.26 3.22 8.17
N ALA A 165 0.91 2.11 8.81
CA ALA A 165 1.91 1.23 9.43
C ALA A 165 2.44 0.27 8.36
N VAL A 166 3.76 0.09 8.33
CA VAL A 166 4.44 -0.88 7.45
C VAL A 166 5.32 -1.81 8.27
N ALA A 167 5.46 -3.04 7.81
CA ALA A 167 6.36 -4.02 8.40
C ALA A 167 6.90 -4.97 7.32
N ASN A 168 8.10 -5.50 7.53
CA ASN A 168 8.59 -6.61 6.71
C ASN A 168 7.77 -7.89 6.97
N THR A 169 7.54 -8.70 5.92
CA THR A 169 6.99 -10.05 6.09
C THR A 169 8.03 -11.01 6.66
N ALA A 170 7.56 -12.14 7.19
CA ALA A 170 8.43 -13.19 7.66
C ALA A 170 9.32 -13.75 6.55
N TYR A 171 8.77 -13.95 5.34
CA TYR A 171 9.58 -14.41 4.20
C TYR A 171 10.71 -13.42 3.87
N PHE A 172 10.41 -12.12 3.74
CA PHE A 172 11.43 -11.11 3.48
C PHE A 172 12.51 -11.06 4.58
N TYR A 173 12.09 -10.99 5.83
CA TYR A 173 13.01 -10.83 6.96
C TYR A 173 13.93 -12.06 7.10
N LEU A 174 13.34 -13.26 7.00
CA LEU A 174 14.08 -14.52 7.14
C LEU A 174 15.00 -14.78 5.95
N TYR A 175 14.64 -14.32 4.75
CA TYR A 175 15.54 -14.35 3.61
C TYR A 175 16.86 -13.64 3.94
N TYR A 176 16.82 -12.36 4.33
CA TYR A 176 18.06 -11.63 4.60
C TYR A 176 18.82 -12.06 5.86
N THR A 177 18.12 -12.63 6.84
CA THR A 177 18.75 -13.03 8.12
C THR A 177 19.18 -14.48 8.18
N LYS A 178 18.70 -15.35 7.28
CA LYS A 178 19.03 -16.79 7.28
C LYS A 178 19.50 -17.35 5.94
N GLU A 179 19.06 -16.81 4.81
CA GLU A 179 19.26 -17.42 3.49
C GLU A 179 20.24 -16.64 2.61
N ALA A 180 20.11 -15.31 2.58
CA ALA A 180 20.96 -14.43 1.79
C ALA A 180 22.41 -14.44 2.31
N THR A 181 23.36 -14.24 1.40
CA THR A 181 24.78 -14.15 1.76
C THR A 181 25.13 -12.81 2.41
N SER A 182 24.37 -11.76 2.11
CA SER A 182 24.52 -10.42 2.67
C SER A 182 23.22 -9.63 2.55
N VAL A 183 23.03 -8.67 3.47
CA VAL A 183 21.93 -7.69 3.38
C VAL A 183 22.15 -6.77 2.17
N ALA A 184 21.07 -6.49 1.42
CA ALA A 184 21.04 -5.54 0.32
C ALA A 184 20.30 -4.26 0.73
N ASP A 185 20.44 -3.20 -0.09
CA ASP A 185 19.62 -2.01 0.05
C ASP A 185 18.24 -2.28 -0.57
N VAL A 186 17.21 -2.28 0.28
CA VAL A 186 15.83 -2.52 -0.16
C VAL A 186 14.92 -1.44 0.38
N LYS A 187 14.11 -0.86 -0.51
CA LYS A 187 13.13 0.17 -0.16
C LYS A 187 11.74 -0.24 -0.62
N GLY A 188 10.76 -0.05 0.25
CA GLY A 188 9.37 -0.01 -0.16
C GLY A 188 9.03 1.39 -0.67
N VAL A 189 8.18 1.46 -1.70
CA VAL A 189 7.77 2.71 -2.32
C VAL A 189 6.24 2.76 -2.39
N ILE A 190 5.67 3.81 -1.81
CA ILE A 190 4.26 4.12 -1.85
C ILE A 190 4.09 5.33 -2.76
N THR A 191 3.39 5.17 -3.88
CA THR A 191 3.13 6.26 -4.83
C THR A 191 1.66 6.62 -4.81
N GLY A 192 1.36 7.90 -4.61
CA GLY A 192 0.01 8.46 -4.71
C GLY A 192 -0.30 8.93 -6.13
N TYR A 193 -1.55 8.76 -6.55
CA TYR A 193 -2.06 9.26 -7.84
C TYR A 193 -3.39 9.96 -7.66
N ASN A 194 -3.59 11.06 -8.37
CA ASN A 194 -4.88 11.71 -8.57
C ASN A 194 -5.32 11.50 -10.02
N GLY A 195 -6.29 10.60 -10.22
CA GLY A 195 -6.52 9.98 -11.53
C GLY A 195 -5.27 9.22 -11.98
N GLU A 196 -4.77 9.53 -13.17
CA GLU A 196 -3.56 8.92 -13.74
C GLU A 196 -2.29 9.71 -13.41
N THR A 197 -2.40 10.87 -12.75
CA THR A 197 -1.26 11.76 -12.46
C THR A 197 -0.65 11.43 -11.11
N LYS A 198 0.66 11.12 -11.09
CA LYS A 198 1.42 10.97 -9.85
C LYS A 198 1.37 12.27 -9.03
N SER A 199 0.92 12.19 -7.79
CA SER A 199 0.79 13.34 -6.88
C SER A 199 1.94 13.44 -5.87
N GLY A 200 2.50 12.30 -5.47
CA GLY A 200 3.63 12.24 -4.54
C GLY A 200 4.13 10.81 -4.33
N GLU A 201 5.20 10.69 -3.54
CA GLU A 201 5.85 9.42 -3.24
C GLU A 201 6.44 9.44 -1.83
N VAL A 202 6.28 8.33 -1.11
CA VAL A 202 6.92 8.06 0.18
C VAL A 202 7.74 6.78 0.03
N LYS A 203 8.98 6.80 0.52
CA LYS A 203 9.86 5.63 0.57
C LYS A 203 10.21 5.29 2.01
N PHE A 204 10.30 4.00 2.29
CA PHE A 204 10.74 3.48 3.59
C PHE A 204 11.80 2.40 3.41
N VAL A 205 12.66 2.22 4.40
CA VAL A 205 13.77 1.28 4.35
C VAL A 205 13.28 -0.07 4.88
N MET A 206 13.37 -1.10 4.04
CA MET A 206 13.06 -2.48 4.42
C MET A 206 14.33 -3.20 4.90
N ALA A 207 15.45 -2.95 4.23
CA ALA A 207 16.77 -3.44 4.60
C ALA A 207 17.85 -2.43 4.18
N ASP A 208 18.90 -2.31 4.99
CA ASP A 208 20.02 -1.38 4.76
C ASP A 208 21.35 -2.13 4.75
N LYS A 209 22.02 -2.12 3.60
CA LYS A 209 23.30 -2.79 3.40
C LYS A 209 24.41 -2.14 4.21
N ALA A 210 24.36 -0.82 4.40
CA ALA A 210 25.43 -0.08 5.05
C ALA A 210 25.53 -0.45 6.55
N SER A 211 24.39 -0.54 7.24
CA SER A 211 24.32 -1.00 8.63
C SER A 211 24.22 -2.53 8.77
N GLY A 212 23.89 -3.25 7.70
CA GLY A 212 23.62 -4.68 7.74
C GLY A 212 22.33 -5.03 8.51
N THR A 213 21.37 -4.11 8.54
CA THR A 213 20.13 -4.28 9.30
C THR A 213 18.94 -4.57 8.38
N VAL A 214 17.98 -5.33 8.90
CA VAL A 214 16.70 -5.61 8.29
C VAL A 214 15.64 -5.10 9.25
N GLN A 215 14.70 -4.27 8.78
CA GLN A 215 13.66 -3.69 9.63
C GLN A 215 12.79 -4.81 10.23
N SER A 216 12.46 -4.69 11.52
CA SER A 216 11.57 -5.64 12.22
C SER A 216 10.48 -4.89 12.97
N GLY A 217 9.32 -5.54 13.12
CA GLY A 217 8.14 -4.92 13.73
C GLY A 217 7.48 -3.89 12.81
N TRP A 218 6.60 -3.08 13.39
CA TRP A 218 5.82 -2.07 12.67
C TRP A 218 6.48 -0.68 12.77
N GLU A 219 6.47 0.05 11.67
CA GLU A 219 6.85 1.46 11.57
C GLU A 219 5.67 2.26 11.00
N THR A 220 5.30 3.35 11.65
CA THR A 220 4.28 4.27 11.11
C THR A 220 4.94 5.33 10.23
N LEU A 221 4.53 5.41 8.97
CA LEU A 221 4.98 6.41 8.01
C LEU A 221 3.99 7.57 7.94
N ASP A 222 4.52 8.78 7.73
CA ASP A 222 3.74 9.94 7.32
C ASP A 222 3.49 9.89 5.80
N LEU A 223 2.23 9.98 5.39
CA LEU A 223 1.80 9.96 3.99
C LEU A 223 1.33 11.33 3.47
N SER A 224 1.42 12.39 4.28
CA SER A 224 0.93 13.73 3.93
C SER A 224 1.53 14.27 2.62
N SER A 225 2.78 13.90 2.30
CA SER A 225 3.48 14.29 1.08
C SER A 225 2.92 13.66 -0.21
N LEU A 226 2.05 12.65 -0.10
CA LEU A 226 1.32 12.10 -1.26
C LEU A 226 0.28 13.08 -1.81
N GLY A 227 -0.14 14.08 -1.03
CA GLY A 227 -1.16 15.05 -1.40
C GLY A 227 -2.55 14.43 -1.50
N THR A 228 -3.38 14.96 -2.40
CA THR A 228 -4.71 14.40 -2.67
C THR A 228 -4.60 13.26 -3.67
N VAL A 229 -5.16 12.09 -3.35
CA VAL A 229 -5.07 10.87 -4.16
C VAL A 229 -6.44 10.24 -4.40
N THR A 230 -6.61 9.58 -5.53
CA THR A 230 -7.68 8.62 -5.81
C THR A 230 -7.20 7.18 -5.76
N SER A 231 -5.88 6.95 -5.77
CA SER A 231 -5.29 5.63 -5.63
C SER A 231 -3.84 5.70 -5.12
N MET A 232 -3.39 4.58 -4.55
CA MET A 232 -1.99 4.38 -4.17
C MET A 232 -1.49 3.05 -4.73
N THR A 233 -0.24 3.04 -5.18
CA THR A 233 0.46 1.81 -5.57
C THR A 233 1.66 1.56 -4.68
N PHE A 234 2.02 0.29 -4.55
CA PHE A 234 3.02 -0.21 -3.62
C PHE A 234 4.03 -1.05 -4.39
N THR A 235 5.31 -0.67 -4.37
CA THR A 235 6.38 -1.40 -5.05
C THR A 235 7.60 -1.56 -4.15
N VAL A 236 8.56 -2.36 -4.61
CA VAL A 236 9.84 -2.59 -3.93
C VAL A 236 10.98 -2.26 -4.90
N GLU A 237 11.98 -1.52 -4.42
CA GLU A 237 13.22 -1.20 -5.12
C GLU A 237 14.37 -2.00 -4.48
N SER A 238 15.05 -2.81 -5.28
CA SER A 238 16.25 -3.56 -4.88
C SER A 238 17.10 -3.89 -6.10
N GLU A 239 18.43 -3.95 -5.91
CA GLU A 239 19.36 -4.52 -6.89
C GLU A 239 19.53 -6.04 -6.72
N ASP A 240 19.05 -6.59 -5.61
CA ASP A 240 19.09 -8.02 -5.32
C ASP A 240 17.95 -8.74 -6.05
N THR A 241 18.31 -9.51 -7.09
CA THR A 241 17.35 -10.21 -7.94
C THR A 241 16.63 -11.37 -7.25
N MET A 242 17.09 -11.79 -6.07
CA MET A 242 16.50 -12.86 -5.26
C MET A 242 15.65 -12.30 -4.11
N CYS A 243 15.59 -10.98 -3.95
CA CYS A 243 14.82 -10.30 -2.92
C CYS A 243 13.32 -10.63 -3.02
N PRO A 244 12.68 -11.18 -1.97
CA PRO A 244 11.23 -11.33 -1.94
C PRO A 244 10.55 -9.95 -1.87
N TYR A 245 9.71 -9.58 -2.83
CA TYR A 245 9.05 -8.26 -2.83
C TYR A 245 7.76 -8.23 -2.01
N TYR A 246 7.87 -8.59 -0.72
CA TYR A 246 6.76 -8.71 0.21
C TYR A 246 6.92 -7.80 1.43
N PHE A 247 5.86 -7.10 1.80
CA PHE A 247 5.76 -6.34 3.04
C PHE A 247 4.30 -6.30 3.51
N ALA A 248 4.06 -5.95 4.77
CA ALA A 248 2.74 -5.80 5.35
C ALA A 248 2.39 -4.32 5.53
N ILE A 249 1.10 -4.00 5.44
CA ILE A 249 0.53 -2.70 5.77
C ILE A 249 -0.62 -2.86 6.76
N ASP A 250 -0.80 -1.84 7.59
CA ASP A 250 -1.90 -1.76 8.54
C ASP A 250 -2.23 -0.29 8.87
N ASN A 251 -3.38 -0.04 9.50
CA ASN A 251 -3.80 1.27 10.01
C ASN A 251 -3.63 2.41 8.98
N LEU A 252 -4.13 2.21 7.75
CA LEU A 252 -4.09 3.24 6.71
C LEU A 252 -5.09 4.35 7.06
N ALA A 253 -4.56 5.50 7.49
CA ALA A 253 -5.34 6.67 7.86
C ALA A 253 -5.42 7.70 6.73
N TYR A 254 -6.61 8.27 6.51
CA TYR A 254 -6.82 9.35 5.54
C TYR A 254 -7.94 10.30 5.96
N GLU A 255 -8.01 11.45 5.27
CA GLU A 255 -9.07 12.45 5.41
C GLU A 255 -9.72 12.76 4.07
N LYS A 256 -10.95 13.29 4.10
CA LYS A 256 -11.64 13.89 2.94
C LYS A 256 -11.57 15.42 3.02
#